data_AF-A0A1M3NDI3-F1
#
_entry.id   AF-A0A1M3NDI3-F1
#
_cell.length_a   1.000
_cell.length_b   1.000
_cell.length_c   1.000
_cell.angle_alpha   90.00
_cell.angle_beta   90.00
_cell.angle_gamma   90.00
#
_symmetry.space_group_name_H-M   'P 1'
#
loop_
_entity.id
_entity.type
_entity.pdbx_description
1 polymer ?
#
loop_
_entity_poly.entity_id
_entity_poly.type
_entity_poly.pdbx_seq_one_letter_code
_entity_poly.pdbx_strand_id
1 'polypeptide(L)'
;MTTSAQPASAAAPKYKRSIKNYLLDAKFQLKWTGRIILVALAISALMGVFLYQTSREVTEQSQKVIAQGTALINESQKNSDLVKMQIKDQYADSPELAATFNKSADELDKQLQQKHTALEAQAATTKSQQQTMMLALIAGLTLLVVLIGLLGIYFTHKVVGPIYKMKMLLRQVGDGKLNFQGKLRKGDELQDFFEVFAGMVEKLKARQAAEVEELAAAITEAKESGASEAAIARIAKVRDEMRAALER
;
A
#
# COMPACT_ATOMS: atom_id res chain seq x y z
N MET A 1 -2.93 -66.43 -27.54
CA MET A 1 -3.02 -65.29 -26.58
C MET A 1 -2.25 -64.13 -27.17
N THR A 2 -2.94 -63.16 -27.77
CA THR A 2 -2.32 -61.96 -28.35
C THR A 2 -2.87 -60.75 -27.60
N THR A 3 -2.07 -60.24 -26.68
CA THR A 3 -2.35 -59.04 -25.87
C THR A 3 -2.35 -57.81 -26.77
N SER A 4 -3.50 -57.16 -26.89
CA SER A 4 -3.64 -55.87 -27.59
C SER A 4 -3.28 -54.75 -26.61
N ALA A 5 -2.17 -54.07 -26.86
CA ALA A 5 -1.74 -52.91 -26.08
C ALA A 5 -2.53 -51.65 -26.49
N GLN A 6 -3.09 -50.98 -25.49
CA GLN A 6 -3.89 -49.76 -25.60
C GLN A 6 -2.95 -48.54 -25.73
N PRO A 7 -3.18 -47.57 -26.64
CA PRO A 7 -2.28 -46.44 -26.78
C PRO A 7 -2.48 -45.42 -25.66
N ALA A 8 -1.36 -44.94 -25.13
CA ALA A 8 -1.29 -43.97 -24.04
C ALA A 8 -1.92 -42.63 -24.42
N SER A 9 -2.74 -42.10 -23.49
CA SER A 9 -3.36 -40.78 -23.55
C SER A 9 -2.31 -39.67 -23.69
N ALA A 10 -2.40 -38.91 -24.78
CA ALA A 10 -1.56 -37.73 -25.02
C ALA A 10 -1.90 -36.62 -24.00
N ALA A 11 -0.92 -36.25 -23.18
CA ALA A 11 -1.05 -35.21 -22.17
C ALA A 11 -1.37 -33.84 -22.79
N ALA A 12 -2.39 -33.16 -22.25
CA ALA A 12 -2.83 -31.84 -22.69
C ALA A 12 -1.73 -30.77 -22.53
N PRO A 13 -1.60 -29.81 -23.47
CA PRO A 13 -0.54 -28.80 -23.44
C PRO A 13 -0.71 -27.83 -22.26
N LYS A 14 0.33 -27.70 -21.43
CA LYS A 14 0.42 -26.70 -20.35
C LYS A 14 0.54 -25.30 -20.94
N TYR A 15 -0.56 -24.55 -20.92
CA TYR A 15 -0.58 -23.14 -21.31
C TYR A 15 0.25 -22.29 -20.33
N LYS A 16 1.42 -21.78 -20.77
CA LYS A 16 2.19 -20.78 -20.03
C LYS A 16 1.42 -19.46 -20.04
N ARG A 17 0.75 -19.14 -18.94
CA ARG A 17 0.07 -17.84 -18.76
C ARG A 17 1.12 -16.74 -18.75
N SER A 18 1.16 -15.92 -19.79
CA SER A 18 2.10 -14.82 -19.91
C SER A 18 1.71 -13.69 -18.95
N ILE A 19 2.71 -13.19 -18.21
CA ILE A 19 2.57 -12.08 -17.25
C ILE A 19 2.08 -10.81 -17.96
N LYS A 20 2.25 -10.74 -19.29
CA LYS A 20 1.76 -9.65 -20.14
C LYS A 20 0.24 -9.49 -20.13
N ASN A 21 -0.51 -10.55 -19.82
CA ASN A 21 -1.98 -10.47 -19.73
C ASN A 21 -2.48 -9.84 -18.40
N TYR A 22 -1.59 -9.57 -17.43
CA TYR A 22 -1.94 -8.85 -16.21
C TYR A 22 -2.12 -7.33 -16.43
N LEU A 23 -1.67 -6.78 -17.56
CA LEU A 23 -1.63 -5.33 -17.81
C LEU A 23 -2.77 -4.79 -18.67
N LEU A 24 -3.74 -5.61 -19.09
CA LEU A 24 -4.82 -5.15 -19.99
C LEU A 24 -5.69 -4.03 -19.38
N ASP A 25 -5.81 -3.94 -18.05
CA ASP A 25 -6.52 -2.86 -17.34
C ASP A 25 -5.60 -2.07 -16.37
N ALA A 26 -4.35 -1.86 -16.75
CA ALA A 26 -3.36 -1.14 -15.94
C ALA A 26 -3.81 0.27 -15.51
N LYS A 27 -4.70 0.92 -16.27
CA LYS A 27 -5.14 2.31 -16.00
C LYS A 27 -5.95 2.44 -14.71
N PHE A 28 -6.80 1.48 -14.36
CA PHE A 28 -7.58 1.57 -13.12
C PHE A 28 -6.72 1.23 -11.91
N GLN A 29 -5.91 0.18 -12.03
CA GLN A 29 -5.01 -0.27 -10.98
C GLN A 29 -3.97 0.80 -10.64
N LEU A 30 -3.32 1.38 -11.65
CA LEU A 30 -2.33 2.43 -11.44
C LEU A 30 -2.94 3.71 -10.84
N LYS A 31 -4.20 4.03 -11.15
CA LYS A 31 -4.89 5.17 -10.53
C LYS A 31 -5.08 4.98 -9.02
N TRP A 32 -5.60 3.83 -8.59
CA TRP A 32 -5.86 3.57 -7.17
C TRP A 32 -4.59 3.26 -6.39
N THR A 33 -3.73 2.38 -6.92
CA THR A 33 -2.42 2.11 -6.32
C THR A 33 -1.59 3.39 -6.25
N GLY A 34 -1.62 4.25 -7.28
CA GLY A 34 -0.95 5.54 -7.28
C GLY A 34 -1.46 6.50 -6.20
N ARG A 35 -2.79 6.56 -5.99
CA ARG A 35 -3.38 7.35 -4.88
C ARG A 35 -2.95 6.82 -3.51
N ILE A 36 -2.94 5.51 -3.31
CA ILE A 36 -2.49 4.89 -2.05
C ILE A 36 -1.01 5.19 -1.80
N ILE A 37 -0.16 5.02 -2.82
CA ILE A 37 1.27 5.34 -2.73
C ILE A 37 1.46 6.83 -2.42
N LEU A 38 0.69 7.73 -3.04
CA LEU A 38 0.78 9.17 -2.79
C LEU A 38 0.47 9.50 -1.33
N VAL A 39 -0.60 8.92 -0.76
CA VAL A 39 -0.92 9.10 0.66
C VAL A 39 0.18 8.53 1.56
N ALA A 40 0.70 7.34 1.23
CA ALA A 40 1.79 6.73 1.99
C ALA A 40 3.08 7.58 1.94
N LEU A 41 3.41 8.16 0.78
CA LEU A 41 4.52 9.09 0.62
C LEU A 41 4.31 10.39 1.39
N ALA A 42 3.09 10.93 1.40
CA ALA A 42 2.77 12.14 2.17
C ALA A 42 2.95 11.92 3.68
N ILE A 43 2.46 10.78 4.20
CA ILE A 43 2.67 10.39 5.60
C ILE A 43 4.16 10.19 5.89
N SER A 44 4.88 9.51 4.99
CA SER A 44 6.32 9.27 5.13
C SER A 44 7.12 10.58 5.11
N ALA A 45 6.73 11.54 4.27
CA ALA A 45 7.38 12.85 4.19
C ALA A 45 7.13 13.67 5.45
N LEU A 46 5.89 13.71 5.96
CA LEU A 46 5.57 14.37 7.23
C LEU A 46 6.38 13.77 8.39
N MET A 47 6.41 12.45 8.49
CA MET A 47 7.18 11.75 9.51
C MET A 47 8.69 12.03 9.38
N GLY A 48 9.21 12.02 8.14
CA GLY A 48 10.61 12.33 7.86
C GLY A 48 10.99 13.76 8.24
N VAL A 49 10.14 14.74 7.95
CA VAL A 49 10.36 16.14 8.35
C VAL A 49 10.36 16.30 9.86
N PHE A 50 9.40 15.69 10.56
CA PHE A 50 9.33 15.73 12.02
C PHE A 50 10.59 15.16 12.66
N LEU A 51 11.05 13.98 12.20
CA LEU A 51 12.28 13.36 12.71
C LEU A 51 13.53 14.17 12.39
N TYR A 52 13.58 14.79 11.21
CA TYR A 52 14.70 15.64 10.83
C TYR A 52 14.79 16.88 11.73
N GLN A 53 13.66 17.51 12.06
CA GLN A 53 13.61 18.64 12.98
C GLN A 53 14.13 18.23 14.37
N THR A 54 13.58 17.15 14.94
CA THR A 54 14.03 16.63 16.24
C THR A 54 15.51 16.25 16.23
N SER A 55 16.00 15.62 15.16
CA SER A 55 17.42 15.24 15.05
C SER A 55 18.36 16.46 15.00
N ARG A 56 17.96 17.52 14.28
CA ARG A 56 18.73 18.76 14.23
C ARG A 56 18.80 19.44 15.59
N GLU A 57 17.67 19.54 16.28
CA GLU A 57 17.60 20.16 17.61
C GLU A 57 18.51 19.44 18.61
N VAL A 58 18.46 18.10 18.66
CA VAL A 58 19.31 17.31 19.55
C VAL A 58 20.79 17.44 19.21
N THR A 59 21.14 17.46 17.92
CA THR A 59 22.54 17.63 17.48
C THR A 59 23.09 19.00 17.83
N GLU A 60 22.29 20.05 17.63
CA GLU A 60 22.68 21.43 17.92
C GLU A 60 22.84 21.67 19.44
N GLN A 61 21.92 21.12 20.25
CA GLN A 61 22.02 21.15 21.71
C GLN A 61 23.29 20.43 22.20
N SER A 62 23.58 19.25 21.65
CA SER A 62 24.79 18.50 22.02
C SER A 62 26.06 19.29 21.71
N GLN A 63 26.15 19.95 20.55
CA GLN A 63 27.30 20.79 20.20
C GLN A 63 27.45 22.00 21.14
N LYS A 64 26.34 22.67 21.50
CA LYS A 64 26.36 23.79 22.45
C LYS A 64 26.86 23.37 23.83
N VAL A 65 26.40 22.22 24.33
CA VAL A 65 26.83 21.68 25.64
C VAL A 65 28.33 21.35 25.64
N ILE A 66 28.86 20.75 24.56
CA ILE A 66 30.29 20.47 24.45
C ILE A 66 31.10 21.77 24.42
N ALA A 67 30.68 22.76 23.62
CA ALA A 67 31.34 24.05 23.52
C ALA A 67 31.35 24.81 24.86
N GLN A 68 30.24 24.79 25.60
CA GLN A 68 30.15 25.35 26.95
C GLN A 68 31.05 24.60 27.94
N GLY A 69 31.12 23.27 27.85
CA GLY A 69 32.03 22.46 28.66
C GLY A 69 33.50 22.82 28.44
N THR A 70 33.92 22.99 27.18
CA THR A 70 35.29 23.42 26.84
C THR A 70 35.59 24.83 27.39
N ALA A 71 34.65 25.76 27.25
CA ALA A 71 34.79 27.11 27.81
C ALA A 71 34.91 27.10 29.33
N LEU A 72 34.08 26.31 30.02
CA LEU A 72 34.10 26.14 31.47
C LEU A 72 35.41 25.55 31.97
N ILE A 73 35.97 24.55 31.28
CA ILE A 73 37.29 23.99 31.62
C ILE A 73 38.37 25.06 31.51
N ASN A 74 38.39 25.83 30.42
CA ASN A 74 39.38 26.89 30.22
C ASN A 74 39.25 28.00 31.28
N GLU A 75 38.02 28.35 31.69
CA GLU A 75 37.77 29.33 32.75
C GLU A 75 38.19 28.78 34.13
N SER A 76 37.85 27.52 34.43
CA SER A 76 38.26 26.81 35.65
C SER A 76 39.78 26.81 35.79
N GLN A 77 40.51 26.48 34.71
CA GLN A 77 41.97 26.46 34.71
C GLN A 77 42.58 27.83 34.98
N LYS A 78 42.07 28.89 34.33
CA LYS A 78 42.53 30.27 34.58
C LYS A 78 42.27 30.72 36.02
N ASN A 79 41.09 30.41 36.55
CA ASN A 79 40.73 30.74 37.92
C ASN A 79 41.58 29.95 38.92
N SER A 80 41.80 28.66 38.65
CA SER A 80 42.71 27.80 39.41
C SER A 80 44.13 28.38 39.45
N ASP A 81 44.71 28.73 38.30
CA ASP A 81 46.06 29.31 38.20
C ASP A 81 46.18 30.65 38.93
N LEU A 82 45.19 31.53 38.80
CA LEU A 82 45.16 32.82 39.51
C LEU A 82 45.14 32.63 41.02
N VAL A 83 44.31 31.71 41.53
CA VAL A 83 44.23 31.45 42.98
C VAL A 83 45.50 30.73 43.48
N LYS A 84 46.08 29.83 42.69
CA LYS A 84 47.38 29.20 42.99
C LYS A 84 48.49 30.26 43.13
N MET A 85 48.52 31.26 42.24
CA MET A 85 49.45 32.40 42.35
C MET A 85 49.19 33.25 43.60
N GLN A 86 47.93 33.62 43.88
CA GLN A 86 47.56 34.42 45.05
C GLN A 86 47.90 33.73 46.38
N ILE A 87 47.64 32.42 46.49
CA ILE A 87 47.99 31.66 47.70
C ILE A 87 49.49 31.61 47.91
N LYS A 88 50.27 31.43 46.83
CA LYS A 88 51.73 31.41 46.89
C LYS A 88 52.30 32.76 47.35
N ASP A 89 51.72 33.86 46.89
CA ASP A 89 52.22 35.21 47.19
C ASP A 89 51.77 35.74 48.57
N GLN A 90 50.52 35.51 48.97
CA GLN A 90 49.96 36.05 50.23
C GLN A 90 50.13 35.14 51.45
N TYR A 91 50.33 33.82 51.24
CA TYR A 91 50.40 32.83 52.32
C TYR A 91 51.68 32.00 52.25
N ALA A 92 52.80 32.64 51.89
CA ALA A 92 54.12 32.00 51.77
C ALA A 92 54.56 31.25 53.05
N ASP A 93 54.09 31.69 54.22
CA ASP A 93 54.41 31.11 55.52
C ASP A 93 53.50 29.91 55.92
N SER A 94 52.52 29.53 55.10
CA SER A 94 51.54 28.46 55.38
C SER A 94 51.48 27.38 54.29
N PRO A 95 52.46 26.45 54.25
CA PRO A 95 52.57 25.44 53.18
C PRO A 95 51.42 24.43 53.14
N GLU A 96 50.74 24.17 54.27
CA GLU A 96 49.67 23.19 54.39
C GLU A 96 48.37 23.61 53.65
N LEU A 97 48.05 24.89 53.66
CA LEU A 97 46.88 25.45 52.97
C LEU A 97 47.07 25.37 51.44
N ALA A 98 48.27 25.73 50.97
CA ALA A 98 48.62 25.63 49.56
C ALA A 98 48.54 24.19 49.04
N ALA A 99 49.02 23.22 49.83
CA ALA A 99 48.95 21.80 49.47
C ALA A 99 47.50 21.29 49.36
N THR A 100 46.64 21.66 50.31
CA THR A 100 45.22 21.23 50.33
C THR A 100 44.44 21.85 49.16
N PHE A 101 44.63 23.15 48.92
CA PHE A 101 43.99 23.84 47.80
C PHE A 101 44.42 23.26 46.45
N ASN A 102 45.72 23.08 46.23
CA ASN A 102 46.25 22.52 45.00
C ASN A 102 45.65 21.14 44.71
N LYS A 103 45.56 20.29 45.75
CA LYS A 103 44.92 18.98 45.63
C LYS A 103 43.46 19.07 45.20
N SER A 104 42.65 19.93 45.84
CA SER A 104 41.24 20.09 45.47
C SER A 104 41.03 20.69 44.08
N ALA A 105 41.89 21.64 43.68
CA ALA A 105 41.88 22.23 42.34
C ALA A 105 42.21 21.17 41.27
N ASP A 106 43.24 20.36 41.50
CA ASP A 106 43.64 19.29 40.59
C ASP A 106 42.56 18.18 40.52
N GLU A 107 41.90 17.86 41.64
CA GLU A 107 40.76 16.94 41.66
C GLU A 107 39.57 17.48 40.88
N LEU A 108 39.25 18.77 41.01
CA LEU A 108 38.17 19.42 40.26
C LEU A 108 38.46 19.45 38.76
N ASP A 109 39.68 19.84 38.36
CA ASP A 109 40.09 19.87 36.96
C ASP A 109 40.03 18.47 36.34
N LYS A 110 40.46 17.45 37.09
CA LYS A 110 40.33 16.04 36.68
C LYS A 110 38.87 15.62 36.51
N GLN A 111 37.98 16.01 37.42
CA GLN A 111 36.55 15.70 37.30
C GLN A 111 35.89 16.40 36.10
N LEU A 112 36.22 17.67 35.84
CA LEU A 112 35.70 18.42 34.70
C LEU A 112 36.18 17.80 33.37
N GLN A 113 37.47 17.46 33.27
CA GLN A 113 38.02 16.76 32.11
C GLN A 113 37.39 15.38 31.90
N GLN A 114 37.19 14.60 32.96
CA GLN A 114 36.51 13.31 32.89
C GLN A 114 35.06 13.45 32.40
N LYS A 115 34.31 14.44 32.91
CA LYS A 115 32.93 14.69 32.46
C LYS A 115 32.90 15.14 31.00
N HIS A 116 33.80 16.03 30.59
CA HIS A 116 33.85 16.54 29.23
C HIS A 116 34.22 15.45 28.21
N THR A 117 35.26 14.66 28.48
CA THR A 117 35.62 13.52 27.63
C THR A 117 34.51 12.47 27.54
N ALA A 118 33.79 12.21 28.64
CA ALA A 118 32.62 11.34 28.64
C ALA A 118 31.47 11.91 27.79
N LEU A 119 31.20 13.22 27.88
CA LEU A 119 30.19 13.91 27.06
C LEU A 119 30.54 13.87 25.57
N GLU A 120 31.81 14.07 25.20
CA GLU A 120 32.26 13.97 23.80
C GLU A 120 32.08 12.56 23.24
N ALA A 121 32.46 11.53 24.01
CA ALA A 121 32.24 10.14 23.63
C ALA A 121 30.74 9.81 23.50
N GLN A 122 29.91 10.33 24.41
CA GLN A 122 28.46 10.17 24.37
C GLN A 122 27.83 10.88 23.17
N ALA A 123 28.31 12.06 22.81
CA ALA A 123 27.84 12.80 21.64
C ALA A 123 28.20 12.09 20.33
N ALA A 124 29.44 11.57 20.22
CA ALA A 124 29.89 10.82 19.05
C ALA A 124 29.06 9.53 18.83
N THR A 125 28.80 8.78 19.91
CA THR A 125 27.98 7.56 19.85
C THR A 125 26.52 7.90 19.52
N THR A 126 25.96 8.95 20.13
CA THR A 126 24.59 9.41 19.87
C THR A 126 24.42 9.84 18.41
N LYS A 127 25.39 10.54 17.82
CA LYS A 127 25.37 10.92 16.40
C LYS A 127 25.35 9.70 15.47
N SER A 128 26.20 8.70 15.74
CA SER A 128 26.23 7.45 14.95
C SER A 128 24.94 6.65 15.08
N GLN A 129 24.41 6.52 16.30
CA GLN A 129 23.12 5.87 16.56
C GLN A 129 21.99 6.59 15.83
N GLN A 130 21.96 7.92 15.84
CA GLN A 130 20.97 8.71 15.11
C GLN A 130 21.06 8.49 13.59
N GLN A 131 22.25 8.48 13.01
CA GLN A 131 22.43 8.21 11.59
C GLN A 131 21.96 6.80 11.21
N THR A 132 22.31 5.81 12.02
CA THR A 132 21.89 4.41 11.82
C THR A 132 20.37 4.27 11.95
N MET A 133 19.77 4.91 12.95
CA MET A 133 18.33 4.96 13.16
C MET A 133 17.61 5.62 11.98
N MET A 134 18.12 6.77 11.48
CA MET A 134 17.57 7.44 10.30
C MET A 134 17.63 6.55 9.07
N LEU A 135 18.77 5.91 8.81
CA LEU A 135 18.95 5.02 7.66
C LEU A 135 18.01 3.83 7.76
N ALA A 136 17.93 3.18 8.93
CA ALA A 136 17.02 2.06 9.17
C ALA A 136 15.56 2.47 8.98
N LEU A 137 15.18 3.67 9.43
CA LEU A 137 13.82 4.18 9.31
C LEU A 137 13.48 4.54 7.86
N ILE A 138 14.38 5.20 7.12
CA ILE A 138 14.19 5.49 5.69
C ILE A 138 14.07 4.18 4.91
N ALA A 139 14.95 3.21 5.17
CA ALA A 139 14.90 1.90 4.54
C ALA A 139 13.58 1.17 4.87
N GLY A 140 13.16 1.21 6.14
CA GLY A 140 11.90 0.61 6.60
C GLY A 140 10.66 1.26 5.99
N LEU A 141 10.58 2.59 5.94
CA LEU A 141 9.49 3.33 5.29
C LEU A 141 9.46 3.06 3.78
N THR A 142 10.61 3.06 3.12
CA THR A 142 10.71 2.76 1.69
C THR A 142 10.23 1.33 1.41
N LEU A 143 10.68 0.36 2.21
CA LEU A 143 10.22 -1.03 2.12
C LEU A 143 8.71 -1.12 2.34
N LEU A 144 8.18 -0.43 3.35
CA LEU A 144 6.75 -0.42 3.65
C LEU A 144 5.94 0.13 2.47
N VAL A 145 6.35 1.25 1.87
CA VAL A 145 5.69 1.83 0.68
C VAL A 145 5.70 0.84 -0.49
N VAL A 146 6.83 0.17 -0.72
CA VAL A 146 6.94 -0.86 -1.76
C VAL A 146 5.99 -2.03 -1.47
N LEU A 147 5.97 -2.55 -0.24
CA LEU A 147 5.09 -3.65 0.16
C LEU A 147 3.61 -3.29 0.01
N ILE A 148 3.22 -2.08 0.44
CA ILE A 148 1.85 -1.58 0.25
C ILE A 148 1.52 -1.47 -1.24
N GLY A 149 2.44 -0.98 -2.06
CA GLY A 149 2.26 -0.91 -3.51
C GLY A 149 2.04 -2.29 -4.14
N LEU A 150 2.89 -3.26 -3.79
CA LEU A 150 2.78 -4.65 -4.26
C LEU A 150 1.47 -5.31 -3.81
N LEU A 151 1.08 -5.12 -2.54
CA LEU A 151 -0.16 -5.64 -1.98
C LEU A 151 -1.38 -5.00 -2.65
N GLY A 152 -1.36 -3.69 -2.86
CA GLY A 152 -2.40 -2.95 -3.57
C GLY A 152 -2.58 -3.46 -5.00
N ILE A 153 -1.47 -3.74 -5.70
CA ILE A 153 -1.50 -4.36 -7.04
C ILE A 153 -2.14 -5.74 -6.98
N TYR A 154 -1.73 -6.58 -6.03
CA TYR A 154 -2.27 -7.93 -5.86
C TYR A 154 -3.79 -7.92 -5.61
N PHE A 155 -4.28 -7.09 -4.69
CA PHE A 155 -5.71 -6.98 -4.41
C PHE A 155 -6.49 -6.39 -5.57
N THR A 156 -5.99 -5.33 -6.20
CA THR A 156 -6.70 -4.66 -7.29
C THR A 156 -6.92 -5.58 -8.49
N HIS A 157 -5.99 -6.50 -8.76
CA HIS A 157 -6.16 -7.49 -9.83
C HIS A 157 -7.37 -8.41 -9.63
N LYS A 158 -7.70 -8.78 -8.37
CA LYS A 158 -8.88 -9.61 -8.07
C LYS A 158 -10.22 -8.91 -8.29
N VAL A 159 -10.21 -7.59 -8.43
CA VAL A 159 -11.42 -6.76 -8.57
C VAL A 159 -11.58 -6.26 -10.01
N VAL A 160 -10.50 -5.78 -10.63
CA VAL A 160 -10.56 -5.09 -11.93
C VAL A 160 -10.96 -6.00 -13.09
N GLY A 161 -10.35 -7.19 -13.19
CA GLY A 161 -10.67 -8.14 -14.26
C GLY A 161 -12.16 -8.53 -14.27
N PRO A 162 -12.72 -8.90 -13.11
CA PRO A 162 -14.15 -9.17 -12.98
C PRO A 162 -15.03 -7.97 -13.32
N ILE A 163 -14.67 -6.74 -12.89
CA ILE A 163 -15.42 -5.52 -13.24
C ILE A 163 -15.52 -5.37 -14.76
N TYR A 164 -14.42 -5.55 -15.49
CA TYR A 164 -14.42 -5.42 -16.95
C TYR A 164 -15.39 -6.42 -17.59
N LYS A 165 -15.33 -7.68 -17.15
CA LYS A 165 -16.24 -8.73 -17.63
C LYS A 165 -17.70 -8.42 -17.26
N MET A 166 -17.98 -7.97 -16.05
CA MET A 166 -19.32 -7.59 -15.63
C MET A 166 -19.88 -6.44 -16.46
N LYS A 167 -19.07 -5.42 -16.77
CA LYS A 167 -19.49 -4.32 -17.64
C LYS A 167 -19.86 -4.79 -19.05
N MET A 168 -19.13 -5.76 -19.58
CA MET A 168 -19.45 -6.36 -20.87
C MET A 168 -20.77 -7.15 -20.82
N LEU A 169 -20.97 -7.98 -19.80
CA LEU A 169 -22.20 -8.75 -19.61
C LEU A 169 -23.43 -7.85 -19.40
N LEU A 170 -23.29 -6.81 -18.59
CA LEU A 170 -24.35 -5.82 -18.38
C LEU A 170 -24.75 -5.12 -19.67
N ARG A 171 -23.79 -4.78 -20.54
CA ARG A 171 -24.08 -4.21 -21.87
C ARG A 171 -24.80 -5.20 -22.77
N GLN A 172 -24.37 -6.47 -22.79
CA GLN A 172 -25.05 -7.51 -23.59
C GLN A 172 -26.52 -7.67 -23.19
N VAL A 173 -26.80 -7.72 -21.88
CA VAL A 173 -28.17 -7.78 -21.36
C VAL A 173 -28.93 -6.50 -21.66
N GLY A 174 -28.28 -5.33 -21.54
CA GLY A 174 -28.86 -4.04 -21.93
C GLY A 174 -29.20 -3.93 -23.41
N ASP A 175 -28.46 -4.62 -24.28
CA ASP A 175 -28.72 -4.74 -25.72
C ASP A 175 -29.80 -5.82 -26.04
N GLY A 176 -30.43 -6.41 -25.02
CA GLY A 176 -31.48 -7.42 -25.16
C GLY A 176 -30.98 -8.85 -25.41
N LYS A 177 -29.68 -9.12 -25.26
CA LYS A 177 -29.12 -10.48 -25.39
C LYS A 177 -29.13 -11.16 -24.04
N LEU A 178 -30.10 -12.05 -23.81
CA LEU A 178 -30.28 -12.72 -22.52
C LEU A 178 -29.54 -14.05 -22.41
N ASN A 179 -28.97 -14.55 -23.51
CA ASN A 179 -28.23 -15.80 -23.51
C ASN A 179 -26.73 -15.54 -23.34
N PHE A 180 -26.23 -15.50 -22.11
CA PHE A 180 -24.78 -15.46 -21.87
C PHE A 180 -24.30 -16.70 -21.10
N GLN A 181 -23.32 -17.40 -21.67
CA GLN A 181 -22.59 -18.47 -21.01
C GLN A 181 -21.26 -17.92 -20.48
N GLY A 182 -21.24 -17.55 -19.20
CA GLY A 182 -20.03 -17.07 -18.56
C GLY A 182 -20.03 -17.37 -17.07
N LYS A 183 -18.85 -17.60 -16.50
CA LYS A 183 -18.62 -17.58 -15.04
C LYS A 183 -17.46 -16.62 -14.73
N LEU A 184 -17.49 -15.97 -13.58
CA LEU A 184 -16.30 -15.30 -13.06
C LEU A 184 -15.28 -16.34 -12.59
N ARG A 185 -14.00 -15.97 -12.49
CA ARG A 185 -12.93 -16.89 -12.10
C ARG A 185 -12.99 -17.15 -10.60
N LYS A 186 -12.78 -18.40 -10.18
CA LYS A 186 -12.74 -18.76 -8.75
C LYS A 186 -11.71 -17.90 -8.00
N GLY A 187 -12.15 -17.23 -6.93
CA GLY A 187 -11.33 -16.34 -6.11
C GLY A 187 -11.37 -14.86 -6.46
N ASP A 188 -12.21 -14.47 -7.43
CA ASP A 188 -12.57 -13.08 -7.72
C ASP A 188 -13.56 -12.54 -6.67
N GLU A 189 -13.44 -11.27 -6.29
CA GLU A 189 -14.29 -10.66 -5.24
C GLU A 189 -15.74 -10.44 -5.70
N LEU A 190 -15.98 -10.39 -7.01
CA LEU A 190 -17.31 -10.12 -7.60
C LEU A 190 -18.17 -11.37 -7.85
N GLN A 191 -17.79 -12.52 -7.30
CA GLN A 191 -18.52 -13.78 -7.51
C GLN A 191 -19.98 -13.70 -7.04
N ASP A 192 -20.21 -13.25 -5.80
CA ASP A 192 -21.56 -13.08 -5.24
C ASP A 192 -22.41 -12.12 -6.09
N PHE A 193 -21.83 -10.98 -6.49
CA PHE A 193 -22.47 -10.05 -7.41
C PHE A 193 -22.86 -10.71 -8.74
N PHE A 194 -21.97 -11.55 -9.29
CA PHE A 194 -22.25 -12.28 -10.52
C PHE A 194 -23.38 -13.30 -10.35
N GLU A 195 -23.44 -14.02 -9.22
CA GLU A 195 -24.51 -14.98 -8.94
C GLU A 195 -25.88 -14.29 -8.87
N VAL A 196 -25.95 -13.16 -8.16
CA VAL A 196 -27.18 -12.34 -8.09
C VAL A 196 -27.56 -11.80 -9.47
N PHE A 197 -26.59 -11.28 -10.24
CA PHE A 197 -26.81 -10.81 -11.61
C PHE A 197 -27.30 -11.94 -12.53
N ALA A 198 -26.69 -13.12 -12.46
CA ALA A 198 -27.09 -14.28 -13.25
C ALA A 198 -28.53 -14.70 -12.91
N GLY A 199 -28.88 -14.74 -11.63
CA GLY A 199 -30.25 -15.01 -11.19
C GLY A 199 -31.27 -13.99 -11.70
N MET A 200 -30.91 -12.71 -11.78
CA MET A 200 -31.75 -11.66 -12.39
C MET A 200 -31.98 -11.94 -13.87
N VAL A 201 -30.94 -12.29 -14.63
CA VAL A 201 -31.05 -12.52 -16.08
C VAL A 201 -31.83 -13.79 -16.38
N GLU A 202 -31.66 -14.85 -15.58
CA GLU A 202 -32.50 -16.05 -15.69
C GLU A 202 -33.98 -15.74 -15.49
N LYS A 203 -34.33 -14.86 -14.53
CA LYS A 203 -35.72 -14.42 -14.34
C LYS A 203 -36.24 -13.59 -15.52
N LEU A 204 -35.42 -12.70 -16.09
CA LEU A 204 -35.79 -11.96 -17.30
C LEU A 204 -36.03 -12.90 -18.49
N LYS A 205 -35.14 -13.89 -18.66
CA LYS A 205 -35.24 -14.91 -19.72
C LYS A 205 -36.51 -15.74 -19.57
N ALA A 206 -36.81 -16.20 -18.36
CA ALA A 206 -38.03 -16.96 -18.07
C ALA A 206 -39.30 -16.13 -18.34
N ARG A 207 -39.31 -14.86 -17.94
CA ARG A 207 -40.43 -13.95 -18.20
C ARG A 207 -40.65 -13.73 -19.70
N GLN A 208 -39.59 -13.42 -20.45
CA GLN A 208 -39.69 -13.19 -21.89
C GLN A 208 -40.09 -14.48 -22.65
N ALA A 209 -39.67 -15.65 -22.18
CA ALA A 209 -40.14 -16.92 -22.74
C ALA A 209 -41.65 -17.12 -22.55
N ALA A 210 -42.18 -16.82 -21.36
CA ALA A 210 -43.62 -16.87 -21.10
C ALA A 210 -44.41 -15.86 -21.96
N GLU A 211 -43.91 -14.62 -22.09
CA GLU A 211 -44.54 -13.59 -22.94
C GLU A 211 -44.55 -14.00 -24.44
N VAL A 212 -43.50 -14.67 -24.92
CA VAL A 212 -43.44 -15.22 -26.29
C VAL A 212 -44.47 -16.33 -26.51
N GLU A 213 -44.67 -17.20 -25.51
CA GLU A 213 -45.67 -18.28 -25.57
C GLU A 213 -47.10 -17.73 -25.55
N GLU A 214 -47.39 -16.78 -24.66
CA GLU A 214 -48.68 -16.08 -24.60
C GLU A 214 -48.99 -15.36 -25.91
N LEU A 215 -48.01 -14.66 -26.49
CA LEU A 215 -48.16 -13.99 -27.77
C LEU A 215 -48.40 -14.99 -28.93
N ALA A 216 -47.78 -16.18 -28.87
CA ALA A 216 -48.03 -17.24 -29.85
C ALA A 216 -49.47 -17.78 -29.78
N ALA A 217 -50.00 -17.96 -28.56
CA ALA A 217 -51.39 -18.36 -28.34
C ALA A 217 -52.37 -17.29 -28.86
N ALA A 218 -52.15 -16.02 -28.51
CA ALA A 218 -52.98 -14.90 -28.96
C ALA A 218 -52.98 -14.72 -30.50
N ILE A 219 -51.83 -14.94 -31.16
CA ILE A 219 -51.76 -14.95 -32.63
C ILE A 219 -52.65 -16.05 -33.23
N THR A 220 -52.73 -17.21 -32.57
CA THR A 220 -53.53 -18.35 -33.05
C THR A 220 -55.02 -18.06 -32.93
N GLU A 221 -55.46 -17.55 -31.77
CA GLU A 221 -56.85 -17.13 -31.54
C GLU A 221 -57.28 -15.99 -32.49
N ALA A 222 -56.40 -15.01 -32.73
CA ALA A 222 -56.67 -13.92 -33.65
C ALA A 222 -56.84 -14.41 -35.11
N LYS A 223 -56.10 -15.43 -35.53
CA LYS A 223 -56.28 -16.09 -36.83
C LYS A 223 -57.66 -16.74 -36.93
N GLU A 224 -58.08 -17.47 -35.90
CA GLU A 224 -59.37 -18.16 -35.85
C GLU A 224 -60.55 -17.17 -35.83
N SER A 225 -60.36 -16.00 -35.20
CA SER A 225 -61.35 -14.93 -35.12
C SER A 225 -61.44 -14.04 -36.36
N GLY A 226 -60.70 -14.36 -37.43
CA GLY A 226 -60.78 -13.65 -38.72
C GLY A 226 -60.02 -12.32 -38.77
N ALA A 227 -58.99 -12.13 -37.94
CA ALA A 227 -58.13 -10.94 -38.02
C ALA A 227 -57.38 -10.88 -39.37
N SER A 228 -57.09 -9.66 -39.86
CA SER A 228 -56.39 -9.49 -41.13
C SER A 228 -54.99 -10.13 -41.11
N GLU A 229 -54.61 -10.84 -42.17
CA GLU A 229 -53.29 -11.48 -42.29
C GLU A 229 -52.13 -10.49 -42.10
N ALA A 230 -52.29 -9.25 -42.59
CA ALA A 230 -51.29 -8.19 -42.42
C ALA A 230 -51.07 -7.79 -40.95
N ALA A 231 -52.11 -7.81 -40.12
CA ALA A 231 -51.97 -7.54 -38.69
C ALA A 231 -51.28 -8.70 -37.96
N ILE A 232 -51.67 -9.93 -38.29
CA ILE A 232 -51.05 -11.16 -37.75
C ILE A 232 -49.56 -11.22 -38.08
N ALA A 233 -49.18 -10.89 -39.32
CA ALA A 233 -47.78 -10.88 -39.75
C ALA A 233 -46.94 -9.87 -38.96
N ARG A 234 -47.48 -8.69 -38.63
CA ARG A 234 -46.78 -7.69 -37.81
C ARG A 234 -46.54 -8.18 -36.38
N ILE A 235 -47.54 -8.80 -35.74
CA ILE A 235 -47.41 -9.32 -34.38
C ILE A 235 -46.48 -10.54 -34.33
N ALA A 236 -46.58 -11.42 -35.33
CA ALA A 236 -45.67 -12.56 -35.47
C ALA A 236 -44.20 -12.12 -35.59
N LYS A 237 -43.93 -11.03 -36.32
CA LYS A 237 -42.59 -10.46 -36.39
C LYS A 237 -42.05 -10.03 -35.02
N VAL A 238 -42.87 -9.37 -34.19
CA VAL A 238 -42.48 -8.96 -32.83
C VAL A 238 -42.19 -10.18 -31.95
N ARG A 239 -43.06 -11.21 -32.00
CA ARG A 239 -42.82 -12.48 -31.30
C ARG A 239 -41.49 -13.11 -31.71
N ASP A 240 -41.20 -13.12 -33.01
CA ASP A 240 -39.98 -13.75 -33.54
C ASP A 240 -38.73 -12.96 -33.16
N GLU A 241 -38.81 -11.62 -33.09
CA GLU A 241 -37.75 -10.75 -32.55
C GLU A 241 -37.51 -11.01 -31.06
N MET A 242 -38.59 -11.09 -30.25
CA MET A 242 -38.50 -11.44 -28.83
C MET A 242 -37.93 -12.85 -28.63
N ARG A 243 -38.30 -13.81 -29.46
CA ARG A 243 -37.76 -15.17 -29.41
C ARG A 243 -36.28 -15.21 -29.77
N ALA A 244 -35.86 -14.47 -30.80
CA ALA A 244 -34.46 -14.41 -31.22
C ALA A 244 -33.52 -13.88 -30.12
N ALA A 245 -33.99 -12.99 -29.27
CA ALA A 245 -33.25 -12.47 -28.12
C ALA A 245 -32.99 -13.53 -27.00
N LEU A 246 -33.77 -14.61 -26.95
CA LEU A 246 -33.56 -15.73 -26.02
C LEU A 246 -32.49 -16.71 -26.51
N GLU A 247 -32.24 -16.75 -27.82
CA GLU A 247 -31.32 -17.69 -28.47
C GLU A 247 -29.94 -17.07 -28.75
N ARG A 248 -29.86 -15.75 -28.96
CA ARG A 248 -28.65 -14.97 -29.24
C ARG A 248 -27.84 -14.60 -28.01
#